data_AF-X1JSW8-F1
#
_entry.id   AF-X1JSW8-F1
#
_cell.length_a   1.000
_cell.length_b   1.000
_cell.length_c   1.000
_cell.angle_alpha   90.00
_cell.angle_beta   90.00
_cell.angle_gamma   90.00
#
_symmetry.space_group_name_H-M   'P 1'
#
loop_
_entity.id
_entity.type
_entity.pdbx_description
1 polymer ?
#
loop_
_entity_poly.entity_id
_entity_poly.type
_entity_poly.pdbx_seq_one_letter_code
_entity_poly.pdbx_strand_id
1 'polypeptide(L)'
;MSAKVLYPEISAEQAFPQVISGILSPGLSGLILAALVAALMSSADTCLLSQSVILTEDVFKRFRPSFDEGKTVLLTRISILVLGLVALGLAIALKGVISSLLFAYTIFTCGLVVPVIAGFYKEKLKVTSQGALAALIG
;
A
#
# COMPACT_ATOMS: atom_id res chain seq x y z
N MET A 1 24.30 0.75 -5.84
CA MET A 1 25.44 0.83 -6.79
C MET A 1 26.30 -0.43 -6.77
N SER A 2 26.63 -1.01 -5.61
CA SER A 2 27.46 -2.24 -5.53
C SER A 2 26.88 -3.45 -6.27
N ALA A 3 25.57 -3.70 -6.18
CA ALA A 3 24.92 -4.81 -6.90
C ALA A 3 25.05 -4.70 -8.43
N LYS A 4 25.00 -3.47 -8.98
CA LYS A 4 25.12 -3.20 -10.42
C LYS A 4 26.55 -3.39 -10.94
N VAL A 5 27.55 -3.25 -10.07
CA VAL A 5 28.96 -3.52 -10.41
C VAL A 5 29.20 -5.03 -10.49
N LEU A 6 28.60 -5.80 -9.59
CA LEU A 6 28.69 -7.27 -9.57
C LEU A 6 27.80 -7.93 -10.64
N TYR A 7 26.62 -7.35 -10.91
CA TYR A 7 25.62 -7.85 -11.84
C TYR A 7 25.10 -6.68 -12.71
N PRO A 8 25.69 -6.44 -13.89
CA PRO A 8 25.34 -5.27 -14.69
C PRO A 8 23.97 -5.36 -15.39
N GLU A 9 23.49 -6.58 -15.66
CA GLU A 9 22.26 -6.84 -16.46
C GLU A 9 21.00 -7.09 -15.62
N ILE A 10 21.07 -7.00 -14.28
CA ILE A 10 19.91 -7.31 -13.43
C ILE A 10 18.97 -6.12 -13.28
N SER A 11 17.67 -6.40 -13.16
CA SER A 11 16.70 -5.37 -12.82
C SER A 11 16.91 -4.87 -11.39
N ALA A 12 16.53 -3.61 -11.11
CA ALA A 12 16.72 -3.02 -9.78
C ALA A 12 15.97 -3.80 -8.69
N GLU A 13 14.83 -4.40 -9.04
CA GLU A 13 14.00 -5.24 -8.17
C GLU A 13 14.69 -6.54 -7.77
N GLN A 14 15.57 -7.08 -8.63
CA GLN A 14 16.28 -8.33 -8.39
C GLN A 14 17.61 -8.13 -7.64
N ALA A 15 18.05 -6.88 -7.46
CA ALA A 15 19.34 -6.56 -6.85
C ALA A 15 19.53 -7.21 -5.47
N PHE A 16 18.51 -7.18 -4.62
CA PHE A 16 18.63 -7.71 -3.26
C PHE A 16 18.65 -9.25 -3.22
N PRO A 17 17.68 -9.97 -3.83
CA PRO A 17 17.73 -11.43 -3.89
C PRO A 17 19.01 -11.97 -4.55
N GLN A 18 19.44 -11.34 -5.65
CA GLN A 18 20.58 -11.81 -6.45
C GLN A 18 21.92 -11.69 -5.69
N VAL A 19 22.10 -10.60 -4.94
CA VAL A 19 23.32 -10.39 -4.15
C VAL A 19 23.38 -11.41 -3.00
N ILE A 20 22.25 -11.68 -2.34
CA ILE A 20 22.19 -12.65 -1.24
C ILE A 20 22.44 -14.07 -1.74
N SER A 21 21.85 -14.48 -2.87
CA SER A 21 22.07 -15.82 -3.41
C SER A 21 23.48 -16.00 -3.98
N GLY A 22 24.11 -14.93 -4.47
CA GLY A 22 25.43 -15.00 -5.09
C GLY A 22 26.62 -14.95 -4.11
N ILE A 23 26.43 -14.40 -2.90
CA ILE A 23 27.53 -14.16 -1.95
C ILE A 23 27.45 -15.05 -0.70
N LEU A 24 26.25 -15.41 -0.25
CA LEU A 24 26.06 -16.14 1.01
C LEU A 24 26.00 -17.66 0.82
N SER A 25 26.23 -18.40 1.91
CA SER A 25 26.04 -19.85 1.93
C SER A 25 24.56 -20.21 1.79
N PRO A 26 24.21 -21.37 1.18
CA PRO A 26 22.82 -21.72 0.87
C PRO A 26 21.86 -21.64 2.08
N GLY A 27 22.32 -22.08 3.26
CA GLY A 27 21.53 -22.02 4.48
C GLY A 27 21.23 -20.60 4.96
N LEU A 28 22.21 -19.70 4.86
CA LEU A 28 22.04 -18.30 5.28
C LEU A 28 21.25 -17.50 4.25
N SER A 29 21.45 -17.74 2.94
CA SER A 29 20.65 -17.13 1.88
C SER A 29 19.17 -17.49 2.02
N GLY A 30 18.86 -18.76 2.30
CA GLY A 30 17.49 -19.21 2.55
C GLY A 30 16.86 -18.52 3.76
N LEU A 31 17.61 -18.39 4.87
CA LEU A 31 17.13 -17.70 6.07
C LEU A 31 16.80 -16.22 5.80
N ILE A 32 17.67 -15.51 5.08
CA ILE A 32 17.44 -14.09 4.78
C ILE A 32 16.28 -13.90 3.81
N LEU A 33 16.15 -14.76 2.78
CA LEU A 33 15.01 -14.70 1.86
C LEU A 33 13.70 -15.01 2.58
N ALA A 34 13.68 -15.94 3.52
CA ALA A 34 12.52 -16.20 4.36
C ALA A 34 12.17 -14.97 5.24
N ALA A 35 13.18 -14.33 5.84
CA ALA A 35 12.99 -13.10 6.60
C ALA A 35 12.45 -11.95 5.74
N LEU A 36 12.91 -11.83 4.50
CA LEU A 36 12.39 -10.86 3.52
C LEU A 36 10.90 -11.10 3.25
N VAL A 37 10.51 -12.33 2.94
CA VAL A 37 9.10 -12.67 2.70
C VAL A 37 8.25 -12.40 3.95
N ALA A 38 8.74 -12.77 5.13
CA ALA A 38 8.05 -12.51 6.39
C ALA A 38 7.83 -11.00 6.64
N ALA A 39 8.84 -10.17 6.36
CA ALA A 39 8.72 -8.72 6.47
C ALA A 39 7.71 -8.13 5.48
N LEU A 40 7.69 -8.65 4.24
CA LEU A 40 6.71 -8.25 3.23
C LEU A 40 5.28 -8.64 3.62
N MET A 41 5.08 -9.85 4.16
CA MET A 41 3.78 -10.31 4.64
C MET A 41 3.26 -9.45 5.80
N SER A 42 4.10 -9.13 6.79
CA SER A 42 3.73 -8.26 7.91
C SER A 42 3.22 -6.88 7.46
N SER A 43 3.88 -6.31 6.46
CA SER A 43 3.48 -5.02 5.87
C SER A 43 2.16 -5.15 5.10
N ALA A 44 2.03 -6.20 4.27
CA ALA A 44 0.82 -6.47 3.51
C ALA A 44 -0.40 -6.70 4.42
N ASP A 45 -0.23 -7.48 5.49
CA ASP A 45 -1.27 -7.77 6.48
C ASP A 45 -1.76 -6.49 7.15
N THR A 46 -0.83 -5.63 7.57
CA THR A 46 -1.16 -4.34 8.19
C THR A 46 -1.91 -3.44 7.20
N CYS A 47 -1.44 -3.32 5.96
CA CYS A 47 -2.10 -2.50 4.95
C CYS A 47 -3.52 -3.01 4.62
N LEU A 48 -3.69 -4.31 4.39
CA LEU A 48 -4.99 -4.91 4.08
C LEU A 48 -5.97 -4.76 5.24
N LEU A 49 -5.51 -5.00 6.47
CA LEU A 49 -6.34 -4.84 7.65
C LEU A 49 -6.75 -3.39 7.85
N SER A 50 -5.81 -2.45 7.81
CA SER A 50 -6.11 -1.02 7.98
C SER A 50 -7.08 -0.51 6.93
N GLN A 51 -6.88 -0.86 5.66
CA GLN A 51 -7.80 -0.47 4.57
C GLN A 51 -9.18 -1.08 4.74
N SER A 52 -9.26 -2.34 5.19
CA SER A 52 -10.54 -3.02 5.43
C SER A 52 -11.31 -2.43 6.60
N VAL A 53 -10.60 -2.02 7.67
CA VAL A 53 -11.19 -1.31 8.81
C VAL A 53 -11.69 0.07 8.38
N ILE A 54 -10.90 0.85 7.64
CA ILE A 54 -11.33 2.15 7.09
C ILE A 54 -12.60 1.97 6.23
N LEU A 55 -12.61 0.98 5.33
CA LEU A 55 -13.78 0.72 4.50
C LEU A 55 -15.01 0.33 5.34
N THR A 56 -14.83 -0.45 6.40
CA THR A 56 -15.93 -0.91 7.25
C THR A 56 -16.46 0.19 8.17
N GLU A 57 -15.58 0.88 8.89
CA GLU A 57 -15.94 1.88 9.89
C GLU A 57 -16.29 3.23 9.26
N ASP A 58 -15.50 3.72 8.30
CA ASP A 58 -15.67 5.08 7.79
C ASP A 58 -16.65 5.14 6.62
N VAL A 59 -16.76 4.06 5.84
CA VAL A 59 -17.67 3.98 4.68
C VAL A 59 -18.94 3.22 5.04
N PHE A 60 -18.86 1.92 5.33
CA PHE A 60 -20.06 1.11 5.51
C PHE A 60 -20.91 1.52 6.72
N LYS A 61 -20.32 1.75 7.90
CA LYS A 61 -21.09 2.22 9.08
C LYS A 61 -21.66 3.63 8.90
N ARG A 62 -21.01 4.49 8.11
CA ARG A 62 -21.56 5.82 7.77
C ARG A 62 -22.85 5.74 6.97
N PHE A 63 -22.99 4.74 6.08
CA PHE A 63 -24.22 4.52 5.32
C PHE A 63 -25.26 3.68 6.08
N ARG A 64 -24.83 2.79 6.99
CA ARG A 64 -25.73 2.04 7.89
C ARG A 64 -25.15 1.97 9.32
N PRO A 65 -25.60 2.85 10.23
CA PRO A 65 -25.02 2.95 11.57
C PRO A 65 -25.39 1.81 12.54
N SER A 66 -26.29 0.90 12.17
CA SER A 66 -26.79 -0.18 13.05
C SER A 66 -26.23 -1.55 12.66
N PHE A 67 -24.91 -1.70 12.69
CA PHE A 67 -24.28 -3.01 12.60
C PHE A 67 -23.93 -3.52 14.00
N ASP A 68 -24.40 -4.73 14.29
CA ASP A 68 -23.95 -5.52 15.43
C ASP A 68 -22.44 -5.83 15.32
N GLU A 69 -21.75 -6.02 16.45
CA GLU A 69 -20.30 -6.24 16.47
C GLU A 69 -19.90 -7.46 15.62
N GLY A 70 -20.66 -8.55 15.73
CA GLY A 70 -20.41 -9.77 14.94
C GLY A 70 -20.52 -9.53 13.43
N LYS A 71 -21.46 -8.69 13.00
CA LYS A 71 -21.63 -8.32 11.58
C LYS A 71 -20.53 -7.38 11.09
N THR A 72 -20.04 -6.51 11.97
CA THR A 72 -18.90 -5.62 11.66
C THR A 72 -17.64 -6.45 11.39
N VAL A 73 -17.34 -7.43 12.24
CA VAL A 73 -16.18 -8.33 12.05
C VAL A 73 -16.31 -9.13 10.74
N LEU A 74 -17.51 -9.64 10.43
CA LEU A 74 -17.75 -10.35 9.17
C LEU A 74 -17.51 -9.42 7.97
N LEU A 75 -17.99 -8.18 8.03
CA LEU A 75 -17.83 -7.20 6.96
C LEU A 75 -16.37 -6.80 6.75
N THR A 76 -15.60 -6.65 7.83
CA THR A 76 -14.15 -6.44 7.75
C THR A 76 -13.47 -7.63 7.07
N ARG A 77 -13.81 -8.87 7.44
CA ARG A 77 -13.24 -10.08 6.80
C ARG A 77 -13.57 -10.17 5.30
N ILE A 78 -14.80 -9.85 4.91
CA ILE A 78 -15.19 -9.79 3.50
C ILE A 78 -14.40 -8.69 2.78
N SER A 79 -14.25 -7.51 3.40
CA SER A 79 -13.48 -6.40 2.85
C SER A 79 -12.02 -6.78 2.62
N ILE A 80 -11.40 -7.52 3.55
CA ILE A 80 -10.03 -8.05 3.38
C ILE A 80 -9.94 -8.93 2.14
N LEU A 81 -10.88 -9.86 1.96
CA LEU A 81 -10.88 -10.75 0.79
C LEU A 81 -11.05 -9.98 -0.52
N VAL A 82 -12.00 -9.04 -0.57
CA VAL A 82 -12.27 -8.24 -1.77
C VAL A 82 -11.08 -7.35 -2.11
N LEU A 83 -10.54 -6.61 -1.14
CA LEU A 83 -9.37 -5.74 -1.34
C LEU A 83 -8.12 -6.56 -1.70
N GLY A 84 -7.94 -7.74 -1.09
CA GLY A 84 -6.87 -8.66 -1.43
C GLY A 84 -6.94 -9.16 -2.87
N LEU A 85 -8.14 -9.52 -3.36
CA LEU A 85 -8.34 -9.91 -4.76
C LEU A 85 -8.08 -8.76 -5.74
N VAL A 86 -8.50 -7.54 -5.39
CA VAL A 86 -8.21 -6.34 -6.19
C VAL A 86 -6.70 -6.06 -6.22
N ALA A 87 -6.03 -6.13 -5.07
CA ALA A 87 -4.58 -5.95 -4.97
C ALA A 87 -3.83 -7.00 -5.78
N LEU A 88 -4.27 -8.27 -5.74
CA LEU A 88 -3.70 -9.36 -6.55
C LEU A 88 -3.90 -9.09 -8.05
N GLY A 89 -5.10 -8.65 -8.46
CA GLY A 89 -5.38 -8.29 -9.85
C GLY A 89 -4.47 -7.16 -10.35
N LEU A 90 -4.27 -6.12 -9.53
CA LEU A 90 -3.34 -5.03 -9.84
C LEU A 90 -1.89 -5.51 -9.89
N ALA A 91 -1.47 -6.39 -8.97
CA ALA A 91 -0.12 -6.95 -8.95
C ALA A 91 0.19 -7.76 -10.22
N ILE A 92 -0.80 -8.43 -10.80
CA ILE A 92 -0.66 -9.18 -12.07
C ILE A 92 -0.65 -8.23 -13.29
N ALA A 93 -1.45 -7.16 -13.24
CA ALA A 93 -1.61 -6.23 -14.37
C ALA A 93 -0.45 -5.23 -14.50
N LEU A 94 0.10 -4.76 -13.37
CA LEU A 94 1.14 -3.74 -13.36
C LEU A 94 2.53 -4.36 -13.58
N LYS A 95 3.33 -3.71 -14.42
CA LYS A 95 4.70 -4.17 -14.72
C LYS A 95 5.70 -3.45 -13.80
N GLY A 96 6.33 -4.23 -12.92
CA GLY A 96 7.44 -3.76 -12.06
C GLY A 96 6.99 -3.19 -10.72
N VAL A 97 7.64 -3.65 -9.65
CA VAL A 97 7.29 -3.27 -8.27
C VAL A 97 7.58 -1.79 -8.01
N ILE A 98 8.73 -1.29 -8.48
CA ILE A 98 9.14 0.10 -8.23
C ILE A 98 8.20 1.07 -8.97
N SER A 99 7.90 0.80 -10.24
CA SER A 99 6.97 1.62 -11.02
C SER A 99 5.56 1.63 -10.41
N SER A 100 5.08 0.47 -9.96
CA SER A 100 3.78 0.36 -9.28
C SER A 100 3.74 1.18 -7.98
N LEU A 101 4.82 1.12 -7.20
CA LEU A 101 4.96 1.88 -5.96
C LEU A 101 4.97 3.39 -6.21
N LEU A 102 5.73 3.86 -7.21
CA LEU A 102 5.80 5.27 -7.58
C LEU A 102 4.45 5.80 -8.10
N PHE A 103 3.74 4.98 -8.86
CA PHE A 103 2.38 5.30 -9.30
C PHE A 103 1.44 5.45 -8.09
N ALA A 104 1.45 4.50 -7.16
CA ALA A 104 0.66 4.57 -5.93
C ALA A 104 1.01 5.80 -5.09
N TYR A 105 2.30 6.14 -4.95
CA TYR A 105 2.72 7.34 -4.23
C TYR A 105 2.27 8.63 -4.89
N THR A 106 2.26 8.68 -6.23
CA THR A 106 1.76 9.87 -6.94
C THR A 106 0.29 10.12 -6.59
N ILE A 107 -0.54 9.08 -6.62
CA ILE A 107 -1.96 9.17 -6.23
C ILE A 107 -2.08 9.60 -4.76
N PHE A 108 -1.30 9.00 -3.87
CA PHE A 108 -1.34 9.32 -2.44
C PHE A 108 -0.92 10.78 -2.15
N THR A 109 0.16 11.26 -2.77
CA THR A 109 0.66 12.62 -2.55
C THR A 109 -0.30 13.66 -3.10
N CYS A 110 -0.80 13.49 -4.32
CA CYS A 110 -1.76 14.42 -4.92
C CYS A 110 -3.11 14.39 -4.20
N GLY A 111 -3.60 13.20 -3.85
CA GLY A 111 -4.93 13.00 -3.27
C GLY A 111 -5.03 13.16 -1.76
N LEU A 112 -3.93 13.23 -1.01
CA LEU A 112 -4.01 13.31 0.46
C LEU A 112 -3.12 14.39 1.03
N VAL A 113 -1.86 14.48 0.62
CA VAL A 113 -0.90 15.42 1.22
C VAL A 113 -1.30 16.87 0.95
N VAL A 114 -1.63 17.21 -0.29
CA VAL A 114 -1.99 18.59 -0.66
C VAL A 114 -3.27 19.07 0.04
N PRO A 115 -4.40 18.33 0.03
CA PRO A 115 -5.61 18.76 0.73
C PRO A 115 -5.45 18.82 2.25
N VAL A 116 -4.69 17.90 2.85
CA VAL A 116 -4.46 17.89 4.31
C VAL A 116 -3.65 19.13 4.73
N ILE A 117 -2.56 19.45 4.01
CA ILE A 117 -1.77 20.65 4.29
C ILE A 117 -2.62 21.91 4.10
N ALA A 118 -3.38 22.00 3.00
CA ALA A 118 -4.28 23.11 2.75
C ALA A 118 -5.35 23.26 3.85
N GLY A 119 -5.81 22.14 4.42
CA GLY A 119 -6.73 22.08 5.56
C GLY A 119 -6.15 22.66 6.84
N PHE A 120 -4.85 22.43 7.14
CA PHE A 120 -4.20 23.04 8.31
C PHE A 120 -4.11 24.57 8.22
N TYR A 121 -4.00 25.13 7.01
CA TYR A 121 -3.95 26.57 6.77
C TYR A 121 -5.31 27.15 6.35
N LYS A 122 -6.41 26.44 6.60
CA LYS A 122 -7.76 26.79 6.15
C LYS A 122 -8.18 28.22 6.48
N GLU A 123 -7.81 28.74 7.65
CA GLU A 123 -8.14 30.12 8.06
C GLU A 123 -7.41 31.19 7.23
N LYS A 124 -6.15 30.93 6.85
CA LYS A 124 -5.36 31.84 6.00
C LYS A 124 -5.73 31.71 4.52
N LEU A 125 -5.99 30.50 4.05
CA LEU A 125 -6.23 30.19 2.63
C LEU A 125 -7.72 30.21 2.26
N LYS A 126 -8.63 30.38 3.23
CA LYS A 126 -10.10 30.34 3.05
C LYS A 126 -10.59 29.10 2.29
N VAL A 127 -9.99 27.93 2.58
CA VAL A 127 -10.31 26.67 1.90
C VAL A 127 -11.69 26.18 2.32
N THR A 128 -12.57 25.93 1.36
CA THR A 128 -13.90 25.33 1.59
C THR A 128 -13.85 23.82 1.39
N SER A 129 -14.68 23.07 2.12
CA SER A 129 -14.76 21.61 1.97
C SER A 129 -15.13 21.18 0.55
N GLN A 130 -15.96 21.98 -0.13
CA GLN A 130 -16.35 21.76 -1.52
C GLN A 130 -15.19 22.01 -2.49
N GLY A 131 -14.36 23.04 -2.26
CA GLY A 131 -13.17 23.30 -3.06
C GLY A 131 -12.10 22.22 -2.92
N ALA A 132 -11.93 21.68 -1.71
CA ALA A 132 -11.04 20.55 -1.46
C ALA A 132 -11.52 19.27 -2.17
N LEU A 133 -12.83 18.99 -2.15
CA LEU A 133 -13.43 17.87 -2.89
C LEU A 133 -13.31 18.05 -4.41
N ALA A 134 -13.50 19.26 -4.93
CA ALA A 134 -13.33 19.54 -6.35
C ALA A 134 -11.88 19.31 -6.81
N ALA A 135 -10.90 19.75 -6.03
CA ALA A 135 -9.48 19.54 -6.32
C ALA A 135 -9.00 18.08 -6.18
N LEU A 136 -9.81 17.22 -5.54
CA LEU A 136 -9.55 15.78 -5.47
C LEU A 136 -10.07 15.01 -6.67
N ILE A 137 -11.13 15.53 -7.31
CA ILE A 137 -11.84 14.86 -8.40
C ILE A 137 -11.39 15.38 -9.78
N GLY A 138 -11.08 16.67 -9.87
CA GLY A 138 -10.59 17.34 -11.08
C GLY A 138 -9.09 17.59 -11.06
#